data_AF-A0A1M7AAV7-F1
#
_entry.id   AF-A0A1M7AAV7-F1
#
_cell.length_a   1.000
_cell.length_b   1.000
_cell.length_c   1.000
_cell.angle_alpha   90.00
_cell.angle_beta   90.00
_cell.angle_gamma   90.00
#
_symmetry.space_group_name_H-M   'P 1'
#
loop_
_entity.id
_entity.type
_entity.pdbx_description
1 polymer ?
#
loop_
_entity_poly.entity_id
_entity_poly.type
_entity_poly.pdbx_seq_one_letter_code
_entity_poly.pdbx_strand_id
1 'polypeptide(L)'
;MARKEPVLDFEQSRKRVADYFGCDGDFFLKPLLDLEWAIKGEEDFHFLSYWTAEGKKIDAVIVKKGGEPMIYETKDYTMVVAIDCVKIGFIFRNGKYITDGEG
;
A
#
# COMPACT_ATOMS: atom_id res chain seq x y z
N MET A 1 -16.41 -19.74 -26.88
CA MET A 1 -16.16 -18.62 -25.95
C MET A 1 -15.98 -19.22 -24.57
N ALA A 2 -14.80 -19.11 -23.96
CA ALA A 2 -14.61 -19.52 -22.57
C ALA A 2 -15.57 -18.67 -21.71
N ARG A 3 -16.32 -19.31 -20.81
CA ARG A 3 -17.08 -18.58 -19.79
C ARG A 3 -16.07 -17.75 -19.01
N LYS A 4 -16.17 -16.43 -19.10
CA LYS A 4 -15.46 -15.54 -18.19
C LYS A 4 -16.03 -15.81 -16.81
N GLU A 5 -15.21 -16.31 -15.90
CA GLU A 5 -15.58 -16.48 -14.50
C GLU A 5 -15.03 -15.27 -13.74
N PRO A 6 -15.76 -14.14 -13.71
CA PRO A 6 -15.22 -12.87 -13.22
C PRO A 6 -14.75 -12.94 -11.76
N VAL A 7 -15.34 -13.84 -10.96
CA VAL A 7 -14.93 -14.07 -9.57
C VAL A 7 -13.56 -14.76 -9.50
N LEU A 8 -13.34 -15.81 -10.30
CA LEU A 8 -12.03 -16.48 -10.36
C LEU A 8 -10.95 -15.56 -10.94
N ASP A 9 -11.29 -14.77 -11.96
CA ASP A 9 -10.37 -13.78 -12.54
C ASP A 9 -9.95 -12.73 -11.50
N PHE A 10 -10.89 -12.28 -10.66
CA PHE A 10 -10.61 -11.37 -9.55
C PHE A 10 -9.70 -12.01 -8.49
N GLU A 11 -10.02 -13.21 -8.02
CA GLU A 11 -9.21 -13.93 -7.02
C GLU A 11 -7.77 -14.17 -7.52
N GLN A 12 -7.62 -14.60 -8.78
CA GLN A 12 -6.31 -14.78 -9.40
C GLN A 12 -5.55 -13.47 -9.54
N SER A 13 -6.22 -12.39 -9.95
CA SER A 13 -5.58 -11.08 -10.10
C SER A 13 -5.09 -10.56 -8.75
N ARG A 14 -5.91 -10.68 -7.70
CA ARG A 14 -5.54 -10.32 -6.33
C ARG A 14 -4.31 -11.12 -5.86
N LYS A 15 -4.31 -12.43 -6.09
CA LYS A 15 -3.17 -13.30 -5.76
C LYS A 15 -1.90 -12.89 -6.50
N ARG A 16 -1.98 -12.62 -7.81
CA ARG A 16 -0.81 -12.19 -8.60
C ARG A 16 -0.17 -10.90 -8.07
N VAL A 17 -0.99 -9.96 -7.59
CA VAL A 17 -0.47 -8.72 -6.97
C VAL A 17 0.21 -9.04 -5.63
N ALA A 18 -0.40 -9.87 -4.80
CA ALA A 18 0.19 -10.30 -3.53
C ALA A 18 1.53 -11.04 -3.74
N ASP A 19 1.58 -11.98 -4.70
CA ASP A 19 2.77 -12.72 -5.10
C ASP A 19 3.86 -11.78 -5.62
N TYR A 20 3.50 -10.76 -6.40
CA TYR A 20 4.44 -9.75 -6.92
C TYR A 20 5.17 -8.99 -5.79
N PHE A 21 4.47 -8.69 -4.70
CA PHE A 21 5.06 -8.05 -3.52
C PHE A 21 5.69 -9.05 -2.52
N GLY A 22 5.56 -10.36 -2.76
CA GLY A 22 5.97 -11.39 -1.80
C GLY A 22 5.20 -11.30 -0.47
N CYS A 23 3.93 -10.90 -0.53
CA CYS A 23 3.09 -10.71 0.66
C CYS A 23 1.99 -11.77 0.77
N ASP A 24 1.98 -12.52 1.88
CA ASP A 24 1.00 -13.59 2.14
C ASP A 24 -0.26 -13.10 2.89
N GLY A 25 -0.51 -11.78 2.95
CA GLY A 25 -1.57 -11.22 3.80
C GLY A 25 -2.95 -11.19 3.16
N ASP A 26 -3.99 -11.52 3.94
CA ASP A 26 -5.40 -11.32 3.56
C ASP A 26 -5.89 -9.94 3.98
N PHE A 27 -5.64 -8.93 3.13
CA PHE A 27 -6.15 -7.57 3.30
C PHE A 27 -6.65 -6.99 1.99
N PHE A 28 -7.48 -5.94 2.06
CA PHE A 28 -7.93 -5.23 0.88
C PHE A 28 -6.76 -4.55 0.18
N LEU A 29 -6.75 -4.55 -1.15
CA LEU A 29 -5.72 -3.87 -1.93
C LEU A 29 -6.31 -2.58 -2.51
N LYS A 30 -5.59 -1.47 -2.33
CA LYS A 30 -6.02 -0.15 -2.80
C LYS A 30 -4.88 0.50 -3.59
N PRO A 31 -4.91 0.44 -4.93
CA PRO A 31 -3.93 1.14 -5.75
C PRO A 31 -4.17 2.65 -5.70
N LEU A 32 -3.14 3.40 -5.31
CA LEU A 32 -3.10 4.87 -5.23
C LEU A 32 -1.95 5.41 -6.09
N LEU A 33 -1.86 4.93 -7.33
CA LEU A 33 -0.67 5.03 -8.19
C LEU A 33 -0.27 6.45 -8.59
N ASP A 34 -1.21 7.39 -8.52
CA ASP A 34 -1.01 8.78 -8.94
C ASP A 34 -0.82 9.74 -7.76
N LEU A 35 -0.97 9.24 -6.52
CA LEU A 35 -0.85 10.04 -5.31
C LEU A 35 0.58 10.08 -4.81
N GLU A 36 0.97 11.24 -4.30
CA GLU A 36 2.20 11.41 -3.54
C GLU A 36 2.05 10.77 -2.16
N TRP A 37 3.15 10.21 -1.66
CA TRP A 37 3.15 9.46 -0.41
C TRP A 37 4.50 9.52 0.29
N ALA A 38 4.48 9.34 1.60
CA ALA A 38 5.65 9.36 2.47
C ALA A 38 5.45 8.38 3.63
N ILE A 39 6.56 7.93 4.22
CA ILE A 39 6.55 7.16 5.46
C ILE A 39 7.26 7.96 6.53
N LYS A 40 6.62 8.13 7.68
CA LYS A 40 7.20 8.78 8.85
C LYS A 40 7.29 7.82 10.02
N GLY A 41 8.47 7.70 10.61
CA GLY A 41 8.68 7.00 11.88
C GLY A 41 8.55 7.96 13.07
N GLU A 42 7.77 7.58 14.07
CA GLU A 42 7.68 8.27 15.36
C GLU A 42 7.75 7.24 16.48
N GLU A 43 8.89 7.18 17.17
CA GLU A 43 9.17 6.21 18.24
C GLU A 43 8.85 4.76 17.79
N ASP A 44 7.83 4.14 18.39
CA ASP A 44 7.37 2.78 18.11
C ASP A 44 6.31 2.69 17.01
N PHE A 45 5.92 3.81 16.38
CA PHE A 45 4.90 3.85 15.34
C PHE A 45 5.49 4.27 14.00
N HIS A 46 4.93 3.74 12.92
CA HIS A 46 5.19 4.20 11.57
C HIS A 46 3.87 4.62 10.95
N PHE A 47 3.88 5.75 10.28
CA PHE A 47 2.72 6.33 9.62
C PHE A 47 2.96 6.38 8.12
N LEU A 48 1.95 5.97 7.37
CA LEU A 48 1.82 6.23 5.95
C LEU A 48 1.09 7.57 5.80
N SER A 49 1.75 8.54 5.18
CA SER A 49 1.14 9.78 4.74
C SER A 49 0.91 9.74 3.24
N TYR A 50 -0.25 10.16 2.75
CA TYR A 50 -0.48 10.37 1.32
C TYR A 50 -1.41 11.56 1.08
N TRP A 51 -1.28 12.18 -0.09
CA TRP A 51 -2.03 13.38 -0.45
C TRP A 51 -3.05 13.06 -1.52
N THR A 52 -4.31 13.43 -1.28
CA THR A 52 -5.36 13.31 -2.29
C THR A 52 -5.08 14.26 -3.46
N ALA A 53 -5.77 14.06 -4.59
CA ALA A 53 -5.71 14.99 -5.72
C ALA A 53 -6.10 16.44 -5.37
N GLU A 54 -6.84 16.63 -4.26
CA GLU A 54 -7.25 17.94 -3.74
C GLU A 54 -6.21 18.55 -2.76
N GLY A 55 -5.06 17.88 -2.57
CA GLY A 55 -4.00 18.31 -1.66
C GLY A 55 -4.25 17.99 -0.19
N LYS A 56 -5.33 17.26 0.15
CA LYS A 56 -5.59 16.84 1.53
C LYS A 56 -4.64 15.72 1.93
N LYS A 57 -3.90 15.92 3.02
CA LYS A 57 -3.08 14.88 3.65
C LYS A 57 -3.97 13.88 4.39
N ILE A 58 -3.69 12.59 4.23
CA ILE A 58 -4.27 11.48 4.98
C ILE A 58 -3.12 10.71 5.63
N ASP A 59 -3.25 10.46 6.93
CA ASP A 59 -2.30 9.68 7.72
C ASP A 59 -2.95 8.36 8.16
N ALA A 60 -2.23 7.26 7.98
CA ALA A 60 -2.67 5.92 8.37
C ALA A 60 -1.56 5.18 9.13
N VAL A 61 -1.91 4.44 10.18
CA VAL A 61 -0.94 3.70 10.99
C VAL A 61 -0.51 2.43 10.25
N ILE A 62 0.80 2.27 10.03
CA ILE A 62 1.37 1.08 9.38
C ILE A 62 1.30 -0.10 10.34
N VAL A 63 0.79 -1.24 9.85
CA VAL A 63 0.69 -2.48 10.61
C VAL A 63 2.09 -3.05 10.82
N LYS A 64 2.35 -3.54 12.03
CA LYS A 64 3.58 -4.29 12.36
C LYS A 64 3.34 -5.79 12.35
N LYS A 65 4.30 -6.56 11.83
CA LYS A 65 4.34 -8.03 11.91
C LYS A 65 5.70 -8.44 12.45
N GLY A 66 5.73 -9.03 13.65
CA GLY A 66 6.98 -9.40 14.31
C GLY A 66 7.84 -8.20 14.74
N GLY A 67 7.22 -7.05 15.01
CA GLY A 67 7.92 -5.80 15.40
C GLY A 67 8.23 -4.87 14.23
N GLU A 68 8.33 -5.42 13.01
CA GLU A 68 8.68 -4.66 11.81
C GLU A 68 7.45 -4.12 11.07
N PRO A 69 7.51 -2.89 10.53
CA PRO A 69 6.43 -2.34 9.70
C PRO A 69 6.26 -3.15 8.41
N MET A 70 5.01 -3.41 8.04
CA MET A 70 4.66 -4.17 6.84
C MET A 70 4.75 -3.29 5.58
N ILE A 71 5.97 -3.13 5.08
CA ILE A 71 6.29 -2.40 3.84
C ILE A 71 6.95 -3.38 2.86
N TYR A 72 6.41 -3.47 1.66
CA TYR A 72 6.86 -4.38 0.61
C TYR A 72 7.26 -3.57 -0.61
N GLU A 73 8.57 -3.43 -0.82
CA GLU A 73 9.13 -2.66 -1.92
C GLU A 73 9.47 -3.57 -3.11
N THR A 74 9.18 -3.08 -4.30
CA THR A 74 9.62 -3.65 -5.58
C THR A 74 10.33 -2.56 -6.38
N LYS A 75 10.76 -2.87 -7.60
CA LYS A 75 11.43 -1.89 -8.47
C LYS A 75 10.59 -0.63 -8.72
N ASP A 76 9.33 -0.80 -9.08
CA ASP A 76 8.48 0.30 -9.57
C ASP A 76 7.39 0.71 -8.57
N TYR A 77 7.07 -0.16 -7.61
CA TYR A 77 5.96 0.01 -6.68
C TYR A 77 6.34 -0.37 -5.26
N THR A 78 5.67 0.27 -4.31
CA THR A 78 5.71 -0.08 -2.88
C THR A 78 4.29 -0.32 -2.39
N MET A 79 4.10 -1.42 -1.66
CA MET A 79 2.87 -1.71 -0.93
C MET A 79 3.10 -1.50 0.57
N VAL A 80 2.27 -0.66 1.18
CA VAL A 80 2.29 -0.39 2.61
C VAL A 80 1.00 -0.88 3.23
N VAL A 81 1.09 -1.77 4.22
CA VAL A 81 -0.10 -2.28 4.92
C VAL A 81 -0.38 -1.39 6.11
N ALA A 82 -1.50 -0.65 6.06
CA ALA A 82 -1.90 0.30 7.10
C ALA A 82 -3.37 0.13 7.49
N ILE A 83 -3.76 0.73 8.60
CA ILE A 83 -5.13 0.69 9.14
C ILE A 83 -5.89 1.95 8.71
N ASP A 84 -6.93 1.77 7.91
CA ASP A 84 -7.92 2.78 7.54
C ASP A 84 -9.31 2.14 7.64
N CYS A 85 -9.90 2.22 8.86
CA CYS A 85 -11.03 1.40 9.36
C CYS A 85 -10.81 -0.12 9.36
N VAL A 86 -10.07 -0.67 8.39
CA VAL A 86 -9.66 -2.06 8.23
C VAL A 86 -8.18 -2.11 7.81
N LYS A 87 -7.58 -3.29 7.75
CA LYS A 87 -6.23 -3.45 7.17
C LYS A 87 -6.31 -3.36 5.65
N ILE A 88 -5.50 -2.47 5.08
CA ILE A 88 -5.44 -2.23 3.63
C ILE A 88 -3.98 -2.22 3.19
N GLY A 89 -3.67 -2.92 2.11
CA GLY A 89 -2.43 -2.78 1.35
C GLY A 89 -2.57 -1.64 0.35
N PHE A 90 -2.03 -0.48 0.71
CA PHE A 90 -1.98 0.70 -0.16
C PHE A 90 -0.79 0.55 -1.11
N ILE A 91 -1.04 0.65 -2.41
CA ILE A 91 0.00 0.46 -3.43
C ILE A 91 0.29 1.79 -4.10
N PHE A 92 1.54 2.20 -4.08
CA PHE A 92 2.01 3.45 -4.67
C PHE A 92 3.11 3.22 -5.70
N ARG A 93 3.32 4.20 -6.58
CA ARG A 93 4.50 4.26 -7.44
C ARG A 93 5.68 4.81 -6.65
N ASN A 94 6.86 4.20 -6.82
CA ASN A 94 8.07 4.66 -6.14
C ASN A 94 8.48 6.08 -6.59
N GLY A 95 8.23 6.43 -7.85
CA GLY A 95 8.49 7.78 -8.38
C GLY A 95 7.58 8.88 -7.81
N LYS A 96 6.65 8.54 -6.91
CA LYS A 96 5.78 9.47 -6.17
C LYS A 96 6.12 9.57 -4.68
N TYR A 97 7.20 8.90 -4.25
CA TYR A 97 7.66 8.96 -2.88
C TYR A 97 8.27 10.33 -2.58
N ILE A 98 7.86 10.93 -1.46
CA ILE A 98 8.43 12.16 -0.93
C ILE A 98 9.25 11.80 0.31
N THR A 99 10.53 12.14 0.27
CA THR A 99 11.37 12.19 1.47
C THR A 99 11.10 13.49 2.21
N ASP A 100 10.73 13.44 3.50
CA ASP A 100 10.64 14.63 4.35
C ASP A 100 11.95 15.44 4.25
N GLY A 101 11.89 16.53 3.52
CA GLY A 101 12.98 17.46 3.25
C GLY A 101 12.40 18.81 2.89
N GLU A 102 12.28 19.67 3.91
CA GLU A 102 12.19 21.14 3.88
C GLU A 102 11.51 21.77 2.65
N GLY A 103 10.23 22.12 2.82
CA GLY A 103 9.64 23.31 2.19
C GLY A 103 9.59 24.45 3.19
#